data_AF-A0A3M1A5B1-F1
#
_entry.id   AF-A0A3M1A5B1-F1
#
_cell.length_a   1.000
_cell.length_b   1.000
_cell.length_c   1.000
_cell.angle_alpha   90.00
_cell.angle_beta   90.00
_cell.angle_gamma   90.00
#
_symmetry.space_group_name_H-M   'P 1'
#
loop_
_entity.id
_entity.type
_entity.pdbx_description
1 polymer ?
#
loop_
_entity_poly.entity_id
_entity_poly.type
_entity_poly.pdbx_seq_one_letter_code
_entity_poly.pdbx_strand_id
1 'polypeptide(L)' 'MFIATERTPNPATLKFLPGRQVMPDGGTANFPDAGAAAASPLAEALVALDGVTGVVFGADVVSVSKAG' A
#
# COMPACT_ATOMS: atom_id res chain seq x y z
N MET A 1 14.18 9.75 3.58
CA MET A 1 13.54 9.50 2.27
C MET A 1 12.25 10.31 2.22
N PHE A 2 11.89 10.88 1.07
CA PHE A 2 10.62 11.60 0.89
C PHE A 2 9.57 10.68 0.26
N ILE A 3 8.31 10.80 0.67
CA ILE A 3 7.18 10.05 0.12
C ILE A 3 6.11 11.07 -0.28
N ALA A 4 5.77 11.13 -1.57
CA ALA A 4 4.69 11.95 -2.06
C ALA A 4 3.35 11.22 -1.89
N THR A 5 2.25 11.96 -1.81
CA THR A 5 0.91 11.38 -1.72
C THR A 5 0.02 11.87 -2.85
N GLU A 6 -0.76 10.97 -3.44
CA GLU A 6 -1.76 11.29 -4.46
C GLU A 6 -3.14 10.81 -4.00
N ARG A 7 -4.13 11.70 -4.08
CA ARG A 7 -5.52 11.34 -3.79
C ARG A 7 -6.08 10.46 -4.89
N THR A 8 -6.87 9.47 -4.52
CA THR A 8 -7.62 8.66 -5.47
C THR A 8 -9.09 9.10 -5.50
N PRO A 9 -9.87 8.73 -6.53
CA PRO A 9 -11.32 8.91 -6.52
C PRO A 9 -12.02 8.18 -5.37
N ASN A 10 -11.41 7.13 -4.80
CA ASN A 10 -11.90 6.46 -3.61
C ASN A 10 -11.44 7.22 -2.35
N PRO A 11 -12.35 7.84 -1.58
CA PRO A 11 -11.97 8.60 -0.38
C PRO A 11 -11.35 7.74 0.73
N ALA A 12 -11.58 6.42 0.69
CA ALA A 12 -10.97 5.49 1.62
C ALA A 12 -9.54 5.08 1.25
N THR A 13 -9.03 5.48 0.07
CA THR A 13 -7.72 5.03 -0.43
C THR A 13 -6.82 6.20 -0.79
N LEU A 14 -5.57 6.15 -0.30
CA LEU A 14 -4.52 7.11 -0.63
C LEU A 14 -3.33 6.38 -1.26
N LYS A 15 -2.75 6.96 -2.32
CA LYS A 15 -1.51 6.49 -2.91
C LYS A 15 -0.31 7.18 -2.27
N PHE A 16 0.71 6.39 -1.98
CA PHE A 16 2.01 6.81 -1.49
C PHE A 16 3.05 6.48 -2.55
N LEU A 17 3.74 7.50 -3.06
CA LEU A 17 4.75 7.41 -4.10
C LEU A 17 6.13 7.60 -3.46
N PRO A 18 6.90 6.54 -3.22
CA PRO A 18 8.19 6.64 -2.53
C PRO A 18 9.32 7.15 -3.44
N GLY A 19 9.04 7.37 -4.73
CA GLY A 19 10.04 7.79 -5.72
C GLY A 19 11.03 6.70 -6.12
N ARG A 20 10.70 5.43 -5.87
CA ARG A 20 11.50 4.26 -6.25
C ARG A 20 10.60 3.09 -6.62
N GLN A 21 11.16 2.13 -7.33
CA GLN A 21 10.47 0.88 -7.66
C GLN A 21 10.14 0.09 -6.37
N VAL A 22 8.89 -0.35 -6.28
CA VAL A 22 8.33 -1.19 -5.21
C VAL A 22 8.11 -2.60 -5.72
N MET A 23 7.54 -2.74 -6.93
CA MET A 23 7.33 -4.01 -7.63
C MET A 23 8.00 -3.95 -9.01
N PRO A 24 8.36 -5.09 -9.63
CA PRO A 24 8.76 -5.12 -11.03
C PRO A 24 7.70 -4.45 -11.93
N ASP A 25 8.11 -3.94 -13.08
CA ASP A 25 7.22 -3.25 -14.00
C ASP A 25 6.03 -4.15 -14.42
N GLY A 26 4.81 -3.63 -14.30
CA GLY A 26 3.57 -4.39 -14.50
C GLY A 26 3.20 -5.33 -13.35
N GLY A 27 4.04 -5.45 -12.32
CA GLY A 27 3.77 -6.21 -11.11
C GLY A 27 2.76 -5.53 -10.20
N THR A 28 1.90 -6.33 -9.57
CA THR A 28 0.97 -5.87 -8.53
C THR A 28 0.87 -6.93 -7.45
N ALA A 29 0.85 -6.51 -6.19
CA ALA A 29 0.58 -7.38 -5.05
C ALA A 29 -0.52 -6.76 -4.17
N ASN A 30 -1.46 -7.59 -3.72
CA ASN A 30 -2.59 -7.16 -2.89
C ASN A 30 -2.53 -7.86 -1.53
N PHE A 31 -2.69 -7.07 -0.47
CA PHE A 31 -2.63 -7.48 0.93
C PHE A 31 -3.92 -7.03 1.63
N PRO A 32 -5.00 -7.81 1.54
CA PRO A 32 -6.29 -7.46 2.15
C PRO A 32 -6.35 -7.71 3.66
N ASP A 33 -5.41 -8.47 4.22
CA ASP A 33 -5.36 -8.82 5.63
C ASP A 33 -3.93 -9.14 6.09
N ALA A 34 -3.76 -9.35 7.41
CA ALA A 34 -2.46 -9.63 8.02
C ALA A 34 -1.83 -10.95 7.54
N GLY A 35 -2.64 -11.95 7.17
CA GLY A 35 -2.14 -13.23 6.68
C GLY A 35 -1.50 -13.09 5.30
N ALA A 36 -2.17 -12.38 4.39
CA ALA A 36 -1.61 -12.03 3.09
C ALA A 36 -0.36 -11.13 3.24
N ALA A 37 -0.38 -10.21 4.20
CA ALA A 37 0.70 -9.26 4.44
C ALA A 37 2.03 -9.91 4.86
N ALA A 38 2.01 -11.13 5.42
CA ALA A 38 3.21 -11.86 5.85
C ALA A 38 4.23 -12.11 4.71
N ALA A 39 3.81 -12.02 3.44
CA ALA A 39 4.70 -12.12 2.29
C ALA A 39 5.62 -10.88 2.11
N SER A 40 5.38 -9.78 2.84
CA SER A 40 6.20 -8.59 2.78
C SER A 40 6.29 -7.89 4.15
N PRO A 41 7.51 -7.67 4.69
CA PRO A 41 7.68 -6.94 5.94
C PRO A 41 7.07 -5.53 5.91
N LEU A 42 7.04 -4.89 4.73
CA LEU A 42 6.41 -3.58 4.56
C LEU A 42 4.88 -3.68 4.61
N ALA A 43 4.30 -4.69 3.95
CA ALA A 43 2.85 -4.89 3.99
C ALA A 43 2.38 -5.23 5.41
N GLU A 44 3.13 -6.10 6.10
CA GLU A 44 2.85 -6.49 7.48
C GLU A 44 2.85 -5.27 8.42
N ALA A 45 3.88 -4.43 8.32
CA ALA A 45 3.97 -3.21 9.11
C ALA A 45 2.82 -2.22 8.82
N LEU A 46 2.38 -2.11 7.57
CA LEU A 46 1.30 -1.19 7.18
C LEU A 46 -0.08 -1.69 7.60
N VAL A 47 -0.37 -2.98 7.41
CA VAL A 47 -1.65 -3.59 7.81
C VAL A 47 -1.80 -3.66 9.33
N ALA A 48 -0.70 -3.70 10.08
CA ALA A 48 -0.71 -3.63 11.53
C ALA A 48 -1.08 -2.23 12.09
N LEU A 49 -1.12 -1.19 11.25
CA LEU A 49 -1.52 0.15 11.68
C LEU A 49 -3.03 0.21 11.91
N ASP A 50 -3.43 0.85 13.00
CA ASP A 50 -4.84 1.03 13.31
C ASP A 50 -5.57 1.78 12.19
N GLY A 51 -6.77 1.29 11.86
CA GLY A 51 -7.59 1.84 10.79
C GLY A 51 -7.14 1.49 9.37
N VAL A 52 -6.03 0.76 9.14
CA VAL A 52 -5.68 0.26 7.79
C VAL A 52 -6.46 -1.03 7.51
N THR A 53 -7.14 -1.07 6.37
CA THR A 53 -7.97 -2.22 5.95
C THR A 53 -7.42 -2.97 4.75
N GLY A 54 -6.36 -2.46 4.12
CA GLY A 54 -5.70 -3.16 3.04
C GLY A 54 -4.60 -2.34 2.38
N VAL A 55 -3.67 -3.04 1.76
CA VAL A 55 -2.50 -2.45 1.10
C VAL A 55 -2.30 -3.08 -0.26
N VAL A 56 -2.03 -2.27 -1.28
CA VAL A 56 -1.71 -2.74 -2.63
C VAL A 56 -0.38 -2.13 -3.07
N PHE A 57 0.55 -2.96 -3.54
CA PHE A 57 1.78 -2.52 -4.17
C PHE A 57 1.63 -2.55 -5.68
N GLY A 58 1.96 -1.44 -6.34
CA GLY A 58 2.20 -1.34 -7.77
C GLY A 58 3.70 -1.16 -8.07
N ALA A 59 4.04 -0.86 -9.32
CA ALA A 59 5.42 -0.71 -9.76
C ALA A 59 6.21 0.34 -8.95
N ASP A 60 5.62 1.51 -8.73
CA ASP A 60 6.26 2.67 -8.05
C ASP A 60 5.35 3.32 -6.98
N VAL A 61 4.28 2.63 -6.61
CA VAL A 61 3.23 3.15 -5.72
C VAL A 61 2.81 2.11 -4.67
N VAL A 62 2.51 2.61 -3.48
CA VAL A 62 1.82 1.85 -2.41
C VAL A 62 0.48 2.50 -2.16
N SER A 63 -0.62 1.77 -2.39
CA SER A 63 -1.97 2.24 -2.06
C SER A 63 -2.39 1.67 -0.72
N VAL A 64 -2.86 2.53 0.19
CA VAL A 64 -3.36 2.11 1.51
C VAL A 64 -4.82 2.50 1.61
N SER A 65 -5.64 1.55 2.05
CA SER A 65 -7.05 1.74 2.32
C SER A 65 -7.31 1.82 3.82
N LYS A 66 -8.22 2.71 4.23
CA LYS A 66 -8.62 2.88 5.62
C LYS A 66 -10.03 2.32 5.89
N ALA A 67 -10.30 2.03 7.16
CA ALA A 67 -11.66 1.85 7.67
C ALA A 67 -12.41 3.20 7.60
N GLY A 68 -13.70 3.14 7.28
CA GLY A 68 -14.59 4.30 7.10
C GLY A 68 -14.59 5.24 8.28
#